data_AF-A0A4V4KHV3-F1
#
_entry.id   AF-A0A4V4KHV3-F1
#
_cell.length_a   1.000
_cell.length_b   1.000
_cell.length_c   1.000
_cell.angle_alpha   90.00
_cell.angle_beta   90.00
_cell.angle_gamma   90.00
#
_symmetry.space_group_name_H-M   'P 1'
#
loop_
_entity.id
_entity.type
_entity.pdbx_description
1 polymer ?
#
loop_
_entity_poly.entity_id
_entity_poly.type
_entity_poly.pdbx_seq_one_letter_code
_entity_poly.pdbx_strand_id
1 'polypeptide(L)'
;MATTKSLDADSCYQIRAVTEDDTGIEVLYQPSNPNIDIVAIHGLGAHPDDTWCKNIGTPESPQWVNWLKEPDMLPSTASNVRIMRYGYESAWFGSDAIKQSTTDAAEEFLDDLKGLREAMIHARLHSKRWPDLLSFTTGLIFFGTPFRGAEGISQSELLQAAIEEHKVVEAQALRILDPGNDPLEDLVTDFCRLHSVPHKAQIACFFEQKPSNIMAIVGKNAQKSFVVSRSSGCLDESESTQKYRLARTHFDMNKFGKPSERGFTKVAQVVKGMVEAAPNLLLSRLEVDEPNSIAAVRRLVEVTDSSLEEACQEHAERIQEDMTILIEMAFQKANFTKSTAMNKVHGPQSSSHRDADLRRILAIVRIDTTVKINRRIQHRSITSNVTRLVAQTYKDTISIANGRFDIRTTKCKTETDQDASFASVVTFTADESQYKQFSLSMHFFQRYGNDGSNVLPPCIIAHAVIPDDSPTIQAVRNGNLTEFKRLLENGKARVWDCDSEGRSLLKFAIHYLEPAMVEYLIAQGLDVNSVEKSLGGSRSRMFDIT
;
A
#
# COMPACT_ATOMS: atom_id res chain seq x y z
N MET A 1 56.58 -22.12 37.00
CA MET A 1 55.77 -22.74 35.93
C MET A 1 54.36 -22.21 36.04
N ALA A 2 54.09 -21.09 35.36
CA ALA A 2 52.73 -20.56 35.23
C ALA A 2 52.12 -21.23 34.01
N THR A 3 51.07 -22.00 34.21
CA THR A 3 50.30 -22.66 33.16
C THR A 3 49.57 -21.60 32.34
N THR A 4 50.03 -21.38 31.11
CA THR A 4 49.29 -20.75 30.03
C THR A 4 47.96 -21.49 29.85
N LYS A 5 46.85 -20.89 30.31
CA LYS A 5 45.51 -21.27 29.84
C LYS A 5 45.44 -20.93 28.36
N SER A 6 45.23 -21.94 27.51
CA SER A 6 44.84 -21.70 26.12
C SER A 6 43.52 -20.94 26.14
N LEU A 7 43.51 -19.78 25.49
CA LEU A 7 42.28 -19.09 25.14
C LEU A 7 41.60 -19.91 24.05
N ASP A 8 40.64 -20.75 24.44
CA ASP A 8 39.74 -21.39 23.49
C ASP A 8 38.94 -20.30 22.78
N ALA A 9 38.87 -20.41 21.46
CA ALA A 9 38.18 -19.49 20.54
C ALA A 9 36.65 -19.41 20.75
N ASP A 10 36.10 -20.13 21.73
CA ASP A 10 34.68 -20.17 22.09
C ASP A 10 34.33 -19.27 23.31
N SER A 11 35.27 -18.47 23.84
CA SER A 11 35.09 -17.68 25.09
C SER A 11 34.50 -16.26 24.92
N CYS A 12 33.85 -15.92 23.80
CA CYS A 12 33.44 -14.53 23.52
C CYS A 12 31.95 -14.35 23.18
N TYR A 13 31.05 -14.90 24.00
CA TYR A 13 29.62 -14.49 23.99
C TYR A 13 29.37 -13.48 25.11
N GLN A 14 29.90 -12.26 24.97
CA GLN A 14 29.35 -11.12 25.70
C GLN A 14 28.43 -10.38 24.75
N ILE A 15 27.13 -10.48 25.03
CA ILE A 15 26.09 -9.78 24.28
C ILE A 15 26.07 -8.35 24.82
N ARG A 16 26.20 -7.36 23.93
CA ARG A 16 26.09 -5.95 24.29
C ARG A 16 24.69 -5.67 24.85
N ALA A 17 24.63 -4.87 25.92
CA ALA A 17 23.36 -4.38 26.45
C ALA A 17 22.62 -3.53 25.40
N VAL A 18 21.30 -3.71 25.32
CA VAL A 18 20.42 -2.88 24.49
C VAL A 18 20.14 -1.59 25.25
N THR A 19 20.30 -0.44 24.61
CA THR A 19 19.99 0.88 25.16
C THR A 19 18.80 1.51 24.45
N GLU A 20 18.26 2.62 24.96
CA GLU A 20 17.18 3.36 24.30
C GLU A 20 17.52 3.79 22.87
N ASP A 21 18.81 4.04 22.56
CA ASP A 21 19.26 4.39 21.20
C ASP A 21 19.20 3.18 20.23
N ASP A 22 19.19 1.97 20.78
CA ASP A 22 19.17 0.71 20.03
C ASP A 22 17.73 0.21 19.76
N THR A 23 16.70 0.77 20.43
CA THR A 23 15.30 0.35 20.27
C THR A 23 14.57 1.11 19.15
N GLY A 24 13.35 0.68 18.83
CA GLY A 24 12.51 1.28 17.79
C GLY A 24 12.96 0.98 16.36
N ILE A 25 12.37 1.70 15.40
CA ILE A 25 12.67 1.52 13.96
C ILE A 25 13.84 2.40 13.53
N GLU A 26 14.88 1.79 12.96
CA GLU A 26 15.97 2.50 12.28
C GLU A 26 16.01 2.14 10.79
N VAL A 27 16.15 3.17 9.94
CA VAL A 27 16.33 3.00 8.50
C VAL A 27 17.81 2.74 8.19
N LEU A 28 18.10 1.52 7.75
CA LEU A 28 19.45 1.07 7.42
C LEU A 28 19.83 1.39 5.97
N TYR A 29 18.86 1.37 5.06
CA TYR A 29 19.06 1.71 3.65
C TYR A 29 17.80 2.37 3.07
N GLN A 30 17.99 3.54 2.43
CA GLN A 30 16.92 4.36 1.87
C GLN A 30 17.13 4.56 0.36
N PRO A 31 16.33 3.91 -0.51
CA PRO A 31 16.38 4.16 -1.95
C PRO A 31 15.65 5.47 -2.29
N SER A 32 15.83 5.97 -3.52
CA SER A 32 15.21 7.22 -3.97
C SER A 32 13.68 7.16 -4.09
N ASN A 33 13.13 5.99 -4.42
CA ASN A 33 11.68 5.79 -4.55
C ASN A 33 11.29 4.40 -4.04
N PRO A 34 11.24 4.19 -2.70
CA PRO A 34 10.87 2.90 -2.14
C PRO A 34 9.41 2.58 -2.43
N ASN A 35 9.14 1.37 -2.90
CA ASN A 35 7.77 0.84 -3.03
C ASN A 35 7.52 -0.37 -2.12
N ILE A 36 8.56 -0.88 -1.44
CA ILE A 36 8.52 -2.01 -0.52
C ILE A 36 9.42 -1.70 0.68
N ASP A 37 8.95 -2.10 1.86
CA ASP A 37 9.69 -2.02 3.11
C ASP A 37 10.05 -3.43 3.60
N ILE A 38 11.31 -3.63 3.98
CA ILE A 38 11.76 -4.81 4.73
C ILE A 38 12.12 -4.35 6.14
N VAL A 39 11.52 -4.99 7.14
CA VAL A 39 11.84 -4.76 8.55
C VAL A 39 12.47 -6.02 9.14
N ALA A 40 13.71 -5.91 9.60
CA ALA A 40 14.44 -6.97 10.25
C ALA A 40 14.25 -6.88 11.77
N ILE A 41 13.81 -7.97 12.40
CA ILE A 41 13.51 -8.04 13.84
C ILE A 41 14.45 -9.06 14.47
N HIS A 42 15.19 -8.66 15.52
CA HIS A 42 16.11 -9.56 16.20
C HIS A 42 15.40 -10.53 17.14
N GLY A 43 16.13 -11.55 17.59
CA GLY A 43 15.61 -12.56 18.52
C GLY A 43 15.82 -12.21 19.99
N LEU A 44 15.25 -13.04 20.87
CA LEU A 44 15.40 -12.93 22.31
C LEU A 44 16.86 -13.05 22.75
N GLY A 45 17.29 -12.18 23.67
CA GLY A 45 18.66 -12.14 24.18
C GLY A 45 19.70 -11.71 23.16
N ALA A 46 19.33 -11.01 22.09
CA ALA A 46 20.26 -10.56 21.05
C ALA A 46 20.24 -9.04 20.89
N HIS A 47 21.37 -8.48 20.48
CA HIS A 47 21.47 -7.06 20.16
C HIS A 47 20.95 -6.78 18.73
N PRO A 48 20.08 -5.77 18.49
CA PRO A 48 19.50 -5.48 17.18
C PRO A 48 20.56 -5.30 16.08
N ASP A 49 21.63 -4.58 16.36
CA ASP A 49 22.68 -4.32 15.37
C ASP A 49 23.63 -5.50 15.14
N ASP A 50 23.93 -6.29 16.17
CA ASP A 50 24.91 -7.39 16.07
C ASP A 50 24.30 -8.67 15.49
N THR A 51 22.96 -8.77 15.58
CA THR A 51 22.17 -9.90 15.08
C THR A 51 22.46 -10.17 13.61
N TRP A 52 22.63 -9.11 12.82
CA TRP A 52 22.83 -9.18 11.37
C TRP A 52 24.29 -9.04 10.94
N CYS A 53 25.22 -8.97 11.90
CA CYS A 53 26.63 -8.72 11.64
C CYS A 53 27.47 -10.00 11.64
N LYS A 54 28.43 -10.08 10.71
CA LYS A 54 29.46 -11.12 10.70
C LYS A 54 30.85 -10.50 10.75
N ASN A 55 31.69 -10.99 11.68
CA ASN A 55 33.11 -10.66 11.67
C ASN A 55 33.80 -11.45 10.54
N ILE A 56 34.33 -10.73 9.54
CA ILE A 56 35.12 -11.27 8.43
C ILE A 56 36.63 -11.10 8.65
N GLY A 57 37.02 -10.35 9.69
CA GLY A 57 38.40 -10.16 10.11
C GLY A 57 38.88 -11.26 11.05
N THR A 58 39.95 -10.98 11.79
CA THR A 58 40.45 -11.89 12.84
C THR A 58 39.92 -11.47 14.20
N PRO A 59 40.05 -12.31 15.25
CA PRO A 59 39.72 -11.90 16.62
C PRO A 59 40.49 -10.66 17.08
N GLU A 60 41.74 -10.48 16.64
CA GLU A 60 42.61 -9.36 17.00
C GLU A 60 42.35 -8.11 16.17
N SER A 61 41.77 -8.26 14.98
CA SER A 61 41.43 -7.18 14.06
C SER A 61 40.04 -7.43 13.46
N PRO A 62 38.98 -7.24 14.26
CA PRO A 62 37.63 -7.52 13.82
C PRO A 62 37.20 -6.58 12.69
N GLN A 63 36.49 -7.14 11.71
CA GLN A 63 35.87 -6.41 10.61
C GLN A 63 34.43 -6.88 10.50
N TRP A 64 33.49 -6.07 10.98
CA TRP A 64 32.09 -6.44 11.01
C TRP A 64 31.38 -5.99 9.73
N VAL A 65 30.65 -6.92 9.13
CA VAL A 65 29.83 -6.69 7.94
C VAL A 65 28.36 -6.87 8.32
N ASN A 66 27.53 -5.85 8.07
CA ASN A 66 26.08 -5.93 8.23
C ASN A 66 25.41 -6.03 6.85
N TRP A 67 25.00 -7.24 6.49
CA TRP A 67 24.47 -7.55 5.17
C TRP A 67 23.15 -6.85 4.81
N LEU A 68 22.45 -6.28 5.79
CA LEU A 68 21.24 -5.49 5.57
C LEU A 68 21.53 -4.11 4.97
N LYS A 69 22.71 -3.54 5.22
CA LYS A 69 23.09 -2.17 4.77
C LYS A 69 24.25 -2.13 3.79
N GLU A 70 25.05 -3.19 3.67
CA GLU A 70 26.15 -3.21 2.70
C GLU A 70 25.65 -3.08 1.25
N PRO A 71 26.17 -2.13 0.45
CA PRO A 71 25.66 -1.85 -0.90
C PRO A 71 25.61 -3.04 -1.85
N ASP A 72 26.56 -3.98 -1.75
CA ASP A 72 26.67 -5.17 -2.60
C ASP A 72 25.94 -6.41 -2.06
N MET A 73 25.20 -6.27 -0.96
CA MET A 73 24.45 -7.34 -0.29
C MET A 73 22.93 -7.16 -0.51
N LEU A 74 22.13 -7.05 0.56
CA LEU A 74 20.67 -6.94 0.45
C LEU A 74 20.22 -5.71 -0.37
N PRO A 75 20.79 -4.50 -0.19
CA PRO A 75 20.50 -3.35 -1.05
C PRO A 75 20.60 -3.63 -2.56
N SER A 76 21.63 -4.36 -3.02
CA SER A 76 21.77 -4.72 -4.44
C SER A 76 20.80 -5.81 -4.91
N THR A 77 20.27 -6.61 -3.97
CA THR A 77 19.33 -7.69 -4.28
C THR A 77 17.99 -7.14 -4.76
N ALA A 78 17.59 -5.96 -4.26
CA ALA A 78 16.37 -5.27 -4.66
C ALA A 78 16.51 -3.73 -4.56
N SER A 79 16.68 -3.06 -5.70
CA SER A 79 17.08 -1.64 -5.76
C SER A 79 16.04 -0.62 -5.27
N ASN A 80 14.76 -1.00 -5.17
CA ASN A 80 13.66 -0.12 -4.76
C ASN A 80 13.08 -0.49 -3.39
N VAL A 81 13.86 -1.19 -2.57
CA VAL A 81 13.45 -1.62 -1.24
C VAL A 81 14.10 -0.74 -0.19
N ARG A 82 13.30 -0.24 0.75
CA ARG A 82 13.81 0.34 1.98
C ARG A 82 14.04 -0.76 3.01
N ILE A 83 15.19 -0.73 3.67
CA ILE A 83 15.58 -1.74 4.64
C ILE A 83 15.68 -1.06 6.01
N MET A 84 15.00 -1.66 6.99
CA MET A 84 14.90 -1.15 8.35
C MET A 84 15.19 -2.29 9.33
N ARG A 85 15.61 -1.93 10.53
CA ARG A 85 15.60 -2.83 11.69
C ARG A 85 14.61 -2.33 12.72
N TYR A 86 14.04 -3.25 13.49
CA TYR A 86 13.31 -2.94 14.72
C TYR A 86 14.08 -3.53 15.91
N GLY A 87 14.37 -2.68 16.89
CA GLY A 87 15.01 -3.06 18.15
C GLY A 87 14.03 -3.02 19.31
N TYR A 88 14.11 -3.99 20.20
CA TYR A 88 13.40 -4.00 21.47
C TYR A 88 14.30 -4.59 22.56
N GLU A 89 13.99 -4.32 23.81
CA GLU A 89 14.78 -4.91 24.91
C GLU A 89 14.55 -6.43 24.95
N SER A 90 15.63 -7.21 24.89
CA SER A 90 15.48 -8.67 24.80
C SER A 90 16.29 -9.43 25.84
N ALA A 91 16.93 -8.70 26.75
CA ALA A 91 17.70 -9.28 27.84
C ALA A 91 16.77 -9.95 28.85
N TRP A 92 16.99 -11.25 29.09
CA TRP A 92 16.23 -12.05 30.05
C TRP A 92 17.08 -12.47 31.26
N PHE A 93 18.35 -12.12 31.32
CA PHE A 93 19.25 -12.34 32.45
C PHE A 93 20.31 -11.23 32.52
N GLY A 94 20.93 -11.08 33.69
CA GLY A 94 21.93 -10.03 33.93
C GLY A 94 21.32 -8.75 34.51
N SER A 95 22.14 -7.70 34.67
CA SER A 95 21.69 -6.41 35.24
C SER A 95 20.60 -5.73 34.43
N ASP A 96 20.53 -6.07 33.14
CA ASP A 96 19.67 -5.42 32.15
C ASP A 96 18.44 -6.28 31.84
N ALA A 97 18.18 -7.31 32.65
CA ALA A 97 17.03 -8.18 32.47
C ALA A 97 15.72 -7.38 32.67
N ILE A 98 14.84 -7.44 31.67
CA ILE A 98 13.55 -6.74 31.70
C ILE A 98 12.39 -7.74 31.66
N LYS A 99 11.33 -7.39 32.38
CA LYS A 99 10.06 -8.12 32.31
C LYS A 99 9.26 -7.68 31.08
N GLN A 100 9.74 -8.08 29.90
CA GLN A 100 9.06 -7.84 28.63
C GLN A 100 8.35 -9.11 28.16
N SER A 101 7.09 -8.98 27.76
CA SER A 101 6.38 -10.06 27.08
C SER A 101 6.52 -9.91 25.56
N THR A 102 6.41 -11.03 24.84
CA THR A 102 6.36 -11.02 23.37
C THR A 102 5.17 -10.24 22.83
N THR A 103 4.07 -10.16 23.59
CA THR A 103 2.88 -9.39 23.23
C THR A 103 3.16 -7.90 23.30
N ASP A 104 3.75 -7.41 24.40
CA ASP A 104 4.09 -5.99 24.56
C ASP A 104 5.08 -5.54 23.47
N ALA A 105 6.12 -6.34 23.22
CA ALA A 105 7.08 -6.07 22.16
C ALA A 105 6.44 -6.02 20.75
N ALA A 106 5.42 -6.86 20.51
CA ALA A 106 4.67 -6.87 19.25
C ALA A 106 3.73 -5.67 19.13
N GLU A 107 3.05 -5.28 20.20
CA GLU A 107 2.18 -4.10 20.22
C GLU A 107 2.99 -2.80 20.01
N GLU A 108 4.11 -2.64 20.71
CA GLU A 108 5.03 -1.52 20.52
C GLU A 108 5.58 -1.48 19.08
N PHE A 109 5.95 -2.62 18.52
CA PHE A 109 6.40 -2.71 17.12
C PHE A 109 5.32 -2.21 16.15
N LEU A 110 4.07 -2.62 16.36
CA LEU A 110 2.95 -2.21 15.53
C LEU A 110 2.67 -0.71 15.66
N ASP A 111 2.76 -0.17 16.87
CA ASP A 111 2.58 1.26 17.14
C ASP A 111 3.70 2.10 16.53
N ASP A 112 4.96 1.67 16.63
CA ASP A 112 6.10 2.33 15.99
C ASP A 112 6.02 2.28 14.47
N LEU A 113 5.66 1.13 13.90
CA LEU A 113 5.52 0.98 12.46
C LEU A 113 4.36 1.82 11.92
N LYS A 114 3.26 1.89 12.68
CA LYS A 114 2.15 2.79 12.40
C LYS A 114 2.59 4.24 12.52
N GLY A 115 3.32 4.61 13.57
CA GLY A 115 3.85 5.95 13.79
C GLY A 115 4.82 6.39 12.70
N LEU A 116 5.70 5.51 12.22
CA LEU A 116 6.60 5.78 11.10
C LEU A 116 5.82 5.95 9.80
N ARG A 117 4.87 5.05 9.50
CA ARG A 117 4.00 5.19 8.33
C ARG A 117 3.20 6.47 8.39
N GLU A 118 2.63 6.76 9.56
CA GLU A 118 1.96 8.01 9.84
C GLU A 118 2.92 9.15 9.60
N ALA A 119 4.06 9.30 10.27
CA ALA A 119 5.01 10.40 10.07
C ALA A 119 5.45 10.60 8.60
N MET A 120 5.73 9.51 7.88
CA MET A 120 6.06 9.57 6.46
C MET A 120 4.92 10.07 5.58
N ILE A 121 3.68 9.80 5.99
CA ILE A 121 2.46 10.20 5.28
C ILE A 121 1.86 11.51 5.87
N HIS A 122 2.13 11.82 7.14
CA HIS A 122 1.60 12.89 8.00
C HIS A 122 2.30 14.23 7.78
N ALA A 123 3.22 14.30 6.81
CA ALA A 123 3.41 15.52 6.06
C ALA A 123 2.12 16.00 5.34
N ARG A 124 0.99 15.25 5.37
CA ARG A 124 -0.37 15.76 5.06
C ARG A 124 -1.53 14.85 5.52
N LEU A 125 -2.14 15.20 6.65
CA LEU A 125 -3.55 15.02 7.08
C LEU A 125 -4.26 13.67 6.84
N HIS A 126 -4.31 12.79 7.86
CA HIS A 126 -5.53 12.24 8.51
C HIS A 126 -5.24 10.94 9.30
N SER A 127 -5.80 10.85 10.52
CA SER A 127 -5.46 9.90 11.59
C SER A 127 -6.52 8.82 11.87
N LYS A 128 -7.37 8.45 10.91
CA LYS A 128 -8.39 7.41 11.12
C LYS A 128 -8.53 6.56 9.87
N ARG A 129 -8.31 5.25 10.03
CA ARG A 129 -8.50 4.16 9.06
C ARG A 129 -7.27 3.88 8.17
N TRP A 130 -6.30 3.15 8.73
CA TRP A 130 -5.33 2.39 7.96
C TRP A 130 -5.77 0.93 7.96
N PRO A 131 -5.77 0.22 6.81
CA PRO A 131 -6.10 -1.20 6.79
C PRO A 131 -5.08 -2.00 7.61
N ASP A 132 -5.51 -3.16 8.14
CA ASP A 132 -4.69 -4.07 8.95
C ASP A 132 -3.31 -4.27 8.31
N LEU A 133 -2.21 -4.13 9.08
CA LEU A 133 -0.83 -4.33 8.60
C LEU A 133 -0.69 -5.63 7.81
N LEU A 134 -1.41 -6.67 8.24
CA LEU A 134 -1.49 -7.97 7.59
C LEU A 134 -1.89 -7.92 6.11
N SER A 135 -2.80 -7.02 5.73
CA SER A 135 -3.25 -6.83 4.35
C SER A 135 -2.15 -6.32 3.42
N PHE A 136 -1.12 -5.65 3.96
CA PHE A 136 0.05 -5.15 3.24
C PHE A 136 1.31 -6.00 3.41
N THR A 137 1.30 -6.97 4.33
CA THR A 137 2.41 -7.92 4.50
C THR A 137 2.36 -8.96 3.39
N THR A 138 3.34 -8.94 2.49
CA THR A 138 3.43 -9.87 1.34
C THR A 138 4.39 -11.03 1.57
N GLY A 139 5.32 -10.90 2.52
CA GLY A 139 6.32 -11.91 2.82
C GLY A 139 6.75 -11.91 4.28
N LEU A 140 7.07 -13.10 4.80
CA LEU A 140 7.60 -13.34 6.13
C LEU A 140 8.78 -14.31 6.03
N ILE A 141 9.91 -13.96 6.65
CA ILE A 141 11.12 -14.78 6.65
C ILE A 141 11.54 -15.03 8.10
N PHE A 142 11.63 -16.31 8.45
CA PHE A 142 11.96 -16.78 9.79
C PHE A 142 13.32 -17.46 9.79
N PHE A 143 14.17 -17.12 10.75
CA PHE A 143 15.47 -17.76 10.98
C PHE A 143 15.41 -18.49 12.31
N GLY A 144 15.29 -19.82 12.27
CA GLY A 144 15.36 -20.66 13.47
C GLY A 144 14.25 -20.41 14.49
N THR A 145 13.10 -19.86 14.09
CA THR A 145 11.98 -19.55 15.01
C THR A 145 11.35 -20.83 15.55
N PRO A 146 11.30 -21.04 16.89
CA PRO A 146 10.80 -22.28 17.50
C PRO A 146 9.27 -22.32 17.58
N PHE A 147 8.59 -22.52 16.44
CA PHE A 147 7.12 -22.57 16.37
C PHE A 147 6.49 -23.70 17.20
N ARG A 148 7.26 -24.71 17.60
CA ARG A 148 6.78 -25.83 18.44
C ARG A 148 7.66 -26.00 19.68
N GLY A 149 8.31 -24.93 20.13
CA GLY A 149 9.24 -24.93 21.25
C GLY A 149 10.66 -25.42 20.89
N ALA A 150 11.61 -25.24 21.80
CA ALA A 150 13.02 -25.54 21.57
C ALA A 150 13.40 -26.93 22.13
N GLU A 151 13.10 -28.00 21.37
CA GLU A 151 13.28 -29.40 21.79
C GLU A 151 14.72 -29.76 22.21
N GLY A 152 15.74 -29.06 21.70
CA GLY A 152 17.14 -29.33 22.06
C GLY A 152 17.68 -28.52 23.23
N ILE A 153 16.83 -27.76 23.92
CA ILE A 153 17.16 -26.99 25.11
C ILE A 153 16.36 -27.54 26.30
N SER A 154 17.05 -28.02 27.33
CA SER A 154 16.45 -28.17 28.65
C SER A 154 16.34 -26.77 29.27
N GLN A 155 15.18 -26.13 29.17
CA GLN A 155 14.98 -24.78 29.70
C GLN A 155 15.31 -24.70 31.19
N SER A 156 14.96 -25.74 31.94
CA SER A 156 15.31 -25.85 33.36
C SER A 156 16.81 -25.81 33.60
N GLU A 157 17.62 -26.46 32.74
CA GLU A 157 19.09 -26.43 32.86
C GLU A 157 19.66 -25.08 32.46
N LEU A 158 19.12 -24.46 31.39
CA LEU A 158 19.53 -23.13 30.95
C LEU A 158 19.20 -22.06 32.01
N LEU A 159 18.00 -22.12 32.58
CA LEU A 159 17.55 -21.21 33.63
C LEU A 159 18.36 -21.40 34.91
N GLN A 160 18.59 -22.66 35.32
CA GLN A 160 19.43 -22.97 36.48
C GLN A 160 20.85 -22.43 36.29
N ALA A 161 21.44 -22.62 35.10
CA ALA A 161 22.75 -22.10 34.78
C ALA A 161 22.77 -20.55 34.79
N ALA A 162 21.72 -19.90 34.30
CA ALA A 162 21.60 -18.45 34.35
C ALA A 162 21.49 -17.93 35.81
N ILE A 163 20.73 -18.61 36.66
CA ILE A 163 20.57 -18.25 38.09
C ILE A 163 21.90 -18.42 38.85
N GLU A 164 22.70 -19.42 38.49
CA GLU A 164 24.03 -19.63 39.09
C GLU A 164 25.03 -18.53 38.72
N GLU A 165 24.99 -18.03 37.48
CA GLU A 165 25.95 -17.05 36.97
C GLU A 165 25.48 -15.59 37.16
N HIS A 166 24.17 -15.36 37.21
CA HIS A 166 23.57 -14.01 37.21
C HIS A 166 22.62 -13.80 38.38
N LYS A 167 22.65 -12.58 38.94
CA LYS A 167 21.80 -12.20 40.09
C LYS A 167 20.33 -12.04 39.75
N VAL A 168 20.02 -11.71 38.50
CA VAL A 168 18.66 -11.42 38.02
C VAL A 168 18.42 -12.24 36.77
N VAL A 169 17.29 -12.95 36.74
CA VAL A 169 16.86 -13.81 35.65
C VAL A 169 15.34 -13.75 35.51
N GLU A 170 14.87 -13.39 34.32
CA GLU A 170 13.46 -13.27 33.97
C GLU A 170 12.98 -14.55 33.26
N ALA A 171 12.65 -15.57 34.06
CA ALA A 171 12.25 -16.88 33.57
C ALA A 171 11.00 -16.86 32.67
N GLN A 172 10.13 -15.86 32.82
CA GLN A 172 8.88 -15.76 32.05
C GLN A 172 9.13 -15.57 30.55
N ALA A 173 10.23 -14.90 30.18
CA ALA A 173 10.59 -14.66 28.78
C ALA A 173 10.90 -15.96 28.01
N LEU A 174 11.34 -17.01 28.70
CA LEU A 174 11.69 -18.30 28.07
C LEU A 174 10.54 -19.30 28.03
N ARG A 175 9.58 -19.23 28.96
CA ARG A 175 8.50 -20.23 29.10
C ARG A 175 7.67 -20.46 27.83
N ILE A 176 7.49 -19.44 27.00
CA ILE A 176 6.75 -19.58 25.73
C ILE A 176 7.45 -20.55 24.76
N LEU A 177 8.77 -20.76 24.91
CA LEU A 177 9.56 -21.64 24.06
C LEU A 177 9.56 -23.10 24.56
N ASP A 178 8.79 -23.44 25.59
CA ASP A 178 8.65 -24.82 26.09
C ASP A 178 7.95 -25.69 25.02
N PRO A 179 8.49 -26.89 24.69
CA PRO A 179 7.77 -27.83 23.84
C PRO A 179 6.43 -28.23 24.47
N GLY A 180 5.33 -28.16 23.71
CA GLY A 180 3.98 -28.42 24.22
C GLY A 180 3.39 -27.27 25.05
N ASN A 181 3.89 -26.05 24.88
CA ASN A 181 3.29 -24.86 25.48
C ASN A 181 1.95 -24.53 24.78
N ASP A 182 0.82 -24.81 25.44
CA ASP A 182 -0.52 -24.57 24.87
C ASP A 182 -0.69 -23.14 24.31
N PRO A 183 -0.25 -22.04 24.98
CA PRO A 183 -0.32 -20.70 24.40
C PRO A 183 0.46 -20.52 23.09
N LEU A 184 1.65 -21.12 22.96
CA LEU A 184 2.42 -21.09 21.71
C LEU A 184 1.72 -21.89 20.61
N GLU A 185 1.16 -23.06 20.95
CA GLU A 185 0.42 -23.89 20.00
C GLU A 185 -0.84 -23.17 19.49
N ASP A 186 -1.59 -22.53 20.38
CA ASP A 186 -2.76 -21.70 20.05
C ASP A 186 -2.34 -20.53 19.15
N LEU A 187 -1.25 -19.82 19.50
CA LEU A 187 -0.73 -18.69 18.71
C LEU A 187 -0.36 -19.12 17.28
N VAL A 188 0.35 -20.24 17.14
CA VAL A 188 0.74 -20.77 15.82
C VAL A 188 -0.48 -21.24 15.04
N THR A 189 -1.45 -21.86 15.72
CA THR A 189 -2.72 -22.28 15.13
C THR A 189 -3.49 -21.08 14.58
N ASP A 190 -3.67 -20.03 15.37
CA ASP A 190 -4.35 -18.81 14.94
C ASP A 190 -3.61 -18.08 13.84
N PHE A 191 -2.27 -18.02 13.91
CA PHE A 191 -1.44 -17.52 12.80
C PHE A 191 -1.70 -18.30 11.50
N CYS A 192 -1.73 -19.63 11.56
CA CYS A 192 -2.00 -20.47 10.39
C CYS A 192 -3.42 -20.29 9.85
N ARG A 193 -4.41 -20.09 10.73
CA ARG A 193 -5.80 -19.80 10.35
C ARG A 193 -5.92 -18.45 9.65
N LEU A 194 -5.31 -17.40 10.19
CA LEU A 194 -5.21 -16.09 9.54
C LEU A 194 -4.53 -16.20 8.17
N HIS A 195 -3.58 -17.12 8.05
CA HIS A 195 -2.83 -17.40 6.83
C HIS A 195 -3.50 -18.43 5.90
N SER A 196 -4.79 -18.77 6.11
CA SER A 196 -5.56 -19.69 5.27
C SER A 196 -6.45 -18.99 4.23
N VAL A 197 -6.46 -17.65 4.21
CA VAL A 197 -7.22 -16.83 3.26
C VAL A 197 -6.54 -16.73 1.87
N PRO A 198 -7.28 -16.41 0.79
CA PRO A 198 -6.70 -16.21 -0.54
C PRO A 198 -5.61 -15.12 -0.56
N HIS A 199 -4.64 -15.26 -1.46
CA HIS A 199 -3.54 -14.28 -1.66
C HIS A 199 -2.72 -13.98 -0.39
N LYS A 200 -2.59 -14.98 0.48
CA LYS A 200 -1.75 -14.99 1.69
C LYS A 200 -0.29 -14.64 1.45
N ALA A 201 0.39 -14.16 2.50
CA ALA A 201 1.81 -13.82 2.44
C ALA A 201 2.65 -15.05 2.07
N GLN A 202 3.82 -14.83 1.49
CA GLN A 202 4.79 -15.90 1.30
C GLN A 202 5.59 -16.10 2.59
N ILE A 203 5.73 -17.33 3.05
CA ILE A 203 6.49 -17.68 4.25
C ILE A 203 7.73 -18.47 3.84
N ALA A 204 8.90 -18.04 4.31
CA ALA A 204 10.13 -18.80 4.22
C ALA A 204 10.69 -19.08 5.62
N CYS A 205 10.83 -20.35 5.98
CA CYS A 205 11.44 -20.76 7.23
C CYS A 205 12.84 -21.32 6.97
N PHE A 206 13.86 -20.69 7.53
CA PHE A 206 15.24 -21.14 7.49
C PHE A 206 15.58 -21.91 8.78
N PHE A 207 16.16 -23.10 8.64
CA PHE A 207 16.54 -23.96 9.77
C PHE A 207 18.00 -24.40 9.70
N GLU A 208 18.57 -24.68 10.87
CA GLU A 208 19.98 -25.03 11.07
C GLU A 208 20.31 -26.45 10.63
N GLN A 209 21.59 -26.70 10.33
CA GLN A 209 22.11 -28.05 10.03
C GLN A 209 23.39 -28.37 10.79
N LYS A 210 23.83 -27.49 11.69
CA LYS A 210 24.93 -27.75 12.62
C LYS A 210 24.46 -27.53 14.06
N PRO A 211 24.86 -28.39 15.01
CA PRO A 211 24.51 -28.24 16.40
C PRO A 211 25.27 -27.06 17.04
N SER A 212 24.68 -26.45 18.05
CA SER A 212 25.13 -25.25 18.74
C SER A 212 25.44 -25.55 20.21
N ASN A 213 26.45 -24.89 20.80
CA ASN A 213 26.62 -24.89 22.25
C ASN A 213 25.70 -23.80 22.85
N ILE A 214 24.46 -24.15 23.21
CA ILE A 214 23.48 -23.19 23.74
C ILE A 214 23.95 -22.56 25.06
N MET A 215 24.66 -23.32 25.89
CA MET A 215 25.15 -22.85 27.19
C MET A 215 26.18 -21.71 27.06
N ALA A 216 26.70 -21.46 25.86
CA ALA A 216 27.55 -20.30 25.59
C ALA A 216 26.84 -18.97 25.88
N ILE A 217 25.50 -18.91 25.79
CA ILE A 217 24.70 -17.72 26.12
C ILE A 217 24.93 -17.28 27.57
N VAL A 218 25.10 -18.24 28.48
CA VAL A 218 25.37 -18.00 29.91
C VAL A 218 26.84 -18.22 30.26
N GLY A 219 27.74 -18.12 29.27
CA GLY A 219 29.19 -18.25 29.46
C GLY A 219 29.70 -19.66 29.76
N LYS A 220 28.87 -20.70 29.59
CA LYS A 220 29.22 -22.10 29.87
C LYS A 220 29.48 -22.91 28.59
N ASN A 221 30.23 -24.00 28.72
CA ASN A 221 30.46 -24.95 27.63
C ASN A 221 29.73 -26.26 27.91
N ALA A 222 28.96 -26.76 26.95
CA ALA A 222 28.17 -27.97 27.08
C ALA A 222 28.10 -28.76 25.76
N GLN A 223 27.42 -29.91 25.82
CA GLN A 223 27.19 -30.74 24.64
C GLN A 223 26.39 -29.96 23.59
N LYS A 224 26.89 -29.97 22.35
CA LYS A 224 26.22 -29.29 21.23
C LYS A 224 24.95 -30.05 20.85
N SER A 225 23.84 -29.34 20.74
CA SER A 225 22.56 -29.86 20.27
C SER A 225 21.97 -28.94 19.20
N PHE A 226 20.97 -29.42 18.46
CA PHE A 226 20.17 -28.54 17.61
C PHE A 226 19.21 -27.77 18.51
N VAL A 227 19.28 -26.45 18.49
CA VAL A 227 18.41 -25.55 19.24
C VAL A 227 16.96 -25.76 18.81
N VAL A 228 16.75 -25.80 17.49
CA VAL A 228 15.42 -25.91 16.89
C VAL A 228 15.46 -26.92 15.74
N SER A 229 14.74 -28.03 15.92
CA SER A 229 14.59 -29.07 14.90
C SER A 229 13.85 -28.55 13.66
N ARG A 230 13.92 -29.27 12.52
CA ARG A 230 13.16 -28.88 11.32
C ARG A 230 11.64 -28.83 11.57
N SER A 231 11.13 -29.68 12.47
CA SER A 231 9.72 -29.71 12.86
C SER A 231 9.34 -28.48 13.67
N SER A 232 10.17 -28.01 14.60
CA SER A 232 9.86 -26.79 15.35
C SER A 232 10.21 -25.51 14.57
N GLY A 233 11.30 -25.54 13.81
CA GLY A 233 11.87 -24.36 13.14
C GLY A 233 11.13 -23.90 11.90
N CYS A 234 10.08 -24.63 11.49
CA CYS A 234 9.35 -24.37 10.27
C CYS A 234 7.88 -24.76 10.37
N LEU A 235 7.01 -23.85 9.94
CA LEU A 235 5.59 -24.12 9.68
C LEU A 235 5.41 -25.14 8.55
N ASP A 236 4.26 -25.80 8.49
CA ASP A 236 4.03 -26.88 7.53
C ASP A 236 4.09 -26.39 6.07
N GLU A 237 4.66 -27.23 5.20
CA GLU A 237 4.87 -26.88 3.79
C GLU A 237 3.52 -26.72 3.10
N SER A 238 3.38 -25.64 2.35
CA SER A 238 2.21 -25.34 1.53
C SER A 238 2.66 -24.56 0.30
N GLU A 239 1.74 -24.25 -0.62
CA GLU A 239 2.06 -23.41 -1.79
C GLU A 239 2.70 -22.06 -1.40
N SER A 240 2.32 -21.50 -0.25
CA SER A 240 2.84 -20.24 0.26
C SER A 240 3.96 -20.39 1.29
N THR A 241 4.27 -21.60 1.75
CA THR A 241 5.20 -21.83 2.88
C THR A 241 6.31 -22.77 2.46
N GLN A 242 7.55 -22.29 2.44
CA GLN A 242 8.71 -23.06 2.00
C GLN A 242 9.78 -23.16 3.09
N LYS A 243 10.42 -24.32 3.18
CA LYS A 243 11.48 -24.62 4.16
C LYS A 243 12.85 -24.61 3.51
N TYR A 244 13.80 -23.93 4.13
CA TYR A 244 15.14 -23.73 3.62
C TYR A 244 16.20 -24.16 4.63
N ARG A 245 17.06 -25.07 4.22
CA ARG A 245 18.20 -25.51 5.05
C ARG A 245 19.41 -24.59 4.89
N LEU A 246 20.05 -24.25 6.00
CA LEU A 246 21.35 -23.56 6.04
C LEU A 246 22.39 -24.41 6.77
N ALA A 247 23.58 -24.57 6.17
CA ALA A 247 24.71 -25.30 6.74
C ALA A 247 25.42 -24.50 7.86
N ARG A 248 24.61 -24.05 8.83
CA ARG A 248 24.89 -23.07 9.88
C ARG A 248 24.36 -23.61 11.21
N THR A 249 24.89 -23.05 12.28
CA THR A 249 24.38 -23.16 13.66
C THR A 249 23.26 -22.15 13.87
N HIS A 250 22.50 -22.29 14.96
CA HIS A 250 21.47 -21.33 15.34
C HIS A 250 22.02 -19.90 15.52
N PHE A 251 23.23 -19.76 16.07
CA PHE A 251 23.83 -18.46 16.37
C PHE A 251 24.43 -17.72 15.16
N ASP A 252 24.61 -18.40 14.01
CA ASP A 252 25.23 -17.81 12.82
C ASP A 252 24.39 -17.92 11.54
N MET A 253 23.16 -18.43 11.60
CA MET A 253 22.32 -18.64 10.41
C MET A 253 21.81 -17.35 9.74
N ASN A 254 21.74 -16.26 10.51
CA ASN A 254 21.31 -14.93 10.07
C ASN A 254 22.51 -13.98 9.84
N LYS A 255 23.75 -14.48 9.90
CA LYS A 255 24.97 -13.68 9.81
C LYS A 255 25.75 -14.00 8.53
N PHE A 256 25.84 -13.02 7.63
CA PHE A 256 26.52 -13.15 6.34
C PHE A 256 27.56 -12.05 6.15
N GLY A 257 28.70 -12.40 5.54
CA GLY A 257 29.85 -11.49 5.43
C GLY A 257 30.25 -11.12 4.01
N LYS A 258 29.64 -11.75 2.99
CA LYS A 258 29.93 -11.47 1.57
C LYS A 258 28.83 -11.98 0.64
N PRO A 259 28.67 -11.37 -0.55
CA PRO A 259 27.57 -11.71 -1.45
C PRO A 259 27.70 -13.10 -2.09
N SER A 260 28.93 -13.60 -2.19
CA SER A 260 29.22 -14.92 -2.72
C SER A 260 28.99 -16.06 -1.72
N GLU A 261 28.58 -15.75 -0.48
CA GLU A 261 28.36 -16.77 0.54
C GLU A 261 27.10 -17.59 0.21
N ARG A 262 27.24 -18.92 0.09
CA ARG A 262 26.14 -19.82 -0.30
C ARG A 262 24.86 -19.65 0.54
N GLY A 263 25.01 -19.37 1.84
CA GLY A 263 23.88 -19.10 2.74
C GLY A 263 23.17 -17.82 2.37
N PHE A 264 23.93 -16.74 2.19
CA PHE A 264 23.41 -15.44 1.77
C PHE A 264 22.75 -15.51 0.39
N THR A 265 23.39 -16.13 -0.61
CA THR A 265 22.80 -16.25 -1.96
C THR A 265 21.42 -16.91 -1.92
N LYS A 266 21.22 -17.89 -1.05
CA LYS A 266 19.92 -18.53 -0.86
C LYS A 266 18.90 -17.57 -0.24
N VAL A 267 19.28 -16.86 0.83
CA VAL A 267 18.42 -15.85 1.46
C VAL A 267 18.06 -14.74 0.48
N ALA A 268 19.05 -14.19 -0.23
CA ALA A 268 18.88 -13.15 -1.23
C ALA A 268 17.94 -13.60 -2.36
N GLN A 269 18.05 -14.85 -2.84
CA GLN A 269 17.13 -15.38 -3.86
C GLN A 269 15.68 -15.44 -3.35
N VAL A 270 15.47 -15.84 -2.09
CA VAL A 270 14.13 -15.88 -1.47
C VAL A 270 13.57 -14.47 -1.32
N VAL A 271 14.35 -13.54 -0.77
CA VAL A 271 13.94 -12.13 -0.61
C VAL A 271 13.59 -11.54 -1.97
N LYS A 272 14.44 -11.73 -2.98
CA LYS A 272 14.19 -11.24 -4.34
C LYS A 272 12.89 -11.79 -4.91
N GLY A 273 12.63 -13.09 -4.77
CA GLY A 273 11.39 -13.71 -5.22
C GLY A 273 10.14 -13.12 -4.54
N MET A 274 10.19 -12.91 -3.22
CA MET A 274 9.11 -12.28 -2.46
C MET A 274 8.86 -10.83 -2.90
N VAL A 275 9.95 -10.06 -3.08
CA VAL A 275 9.89 -8.66 -3.55
C VAL A 275 9.28 -8.56 -4.95
N GLU A 276 9.70 -9.43 -5.88
CA GLU A 276 9.16 -9.46 -7.24
C GLU A 276 7.70 -9.89 -7.30
N ALA A 277 7.27 -10.79 -6.39
CA ALA A 277 5.89 -11.26 -6.31
C ALA A 277 4.93 -10.28 -5.58
N ALA A 278 5.47 -9.42 -4.72
CA ALA A 278 4.68 -8.56 -3.83
C ALA A 278 3.61 -7.70 -4.54
N PRO A 279 3.91 -6.98 -5.64
CA PRO A 279 2.90 -6.14 -6.31
C PRO A 279 1.70 -6.94 -6.83
N ASN A 280 1.94 -8.12 -7.42
CA ASN A 280 0.87 -8.97 -7.93
C ASN A 280 0.04 -9.57 -6.80
N LEU A 281 0.69 -9.95 -5.69
CA LEU A 281 -0.01 -10.47 -4.52
C LEU A 281 -0.98 -9.43 -3.93
N LEU A 282 -0.52 -8.17 -3.82
CA LEU A 282 -1.36 -7.06 -3.36
C LEU A 282 -2.48 -6.74 -4.35
N LEU A 283 -2.20 -6.76 -5.66
CA LEU A 283 -3.23 -6.62 -6.69
C LEU A 283 -4.32 -7.68 -6.55
N SER A 284 -3.97 -8.94 -6.37
CA SER A 284 -4.96 -10.00 -6.21
C SER A 284 -5.76 -9.87 -4.90
N ARG A 285 -5.16 -9.36 -3.82
CA ARG A 285 -5.92 -9.00 -2.60
C ARG A 285 -6.97 -7.93 -2.87
N LEU A 286 -6.63 -6.92 -3.67
CA LEU A 286 -7.59 -5.89 -4.08
C LEU A 286 -8.69 -6.42 -5.01
N GLU A 287 -8.39 -7.43 -5.83
CA GLU A 287 -9.41 -8.11 -6.65
C GLU A 287 -10.41 -8.90 -5.78
N VAL A 288 -10.00 -9.38 -4.59
CA VAL A 288 -10.94 -9.97 -3.61
C VAL A 288 -11.91 -8.92 -3.04
N ASP A 289 -11.51 -7.64 -2.98
CA ASP A 289 -12.38 -6.52 -2.59
C ASP A 289 -13.25 -5.99 -3.74
N GLU A 290 -13.12 -6.54 -4.96
CA GLU A 290 -13.94 -6.14 -6.11
C GLU A 290 -15.46 -6.23 -5.87
N PRO A 291 -16.01 -7.21 -5.12
CA PRO A 291 -17.42 -7.22 -4.73
C PRO A 291 -17.86 -5.98 -3.94
N ASN A 292 -16.99 -5.43 -3.07
CA ASN A 292 -17.31 -4.21 -2.32
C ASN A 292 -17.43 -3.01 -3.24
N SER A 293 -16.55 -2.92 -4.24
CA SER A 293 -16.60 -1.88 -5.25
C SER A 293 -17.76 -2.04 -6.23
N ILE A 294 -18.09 -3.26 -6.63
CA ILE A 294 -19.31 -3.57 -7.40
C ILE A 294 -20.55 -3.10 -6.62
N ALA A 295 -20.60 -3.37 -5.30
CA ALA A 295 -21.70 -2.95 -4.45
C ALA A 295 -21.77 -1.43 -4.28
N ALA A 296 -20.62 -0.75 -4.13
CA ALA A 296 -20.53 0.71 -4.08
C ALA A 296 -21.02 1.35 -5.40
N VAL A 297 -20.55 0.87 -6.55
CA VAL A 297 -21.05 1.30 -7.88
C VAL A 297 -22.57 1.15 -7.94
N ARG A 298 -23.11 0.00 -7.55
CA ARG A 298 -24.56 -0.25 -7.58
C ARG A 298 -25.33 0.76 -6.73
N ARG A 299 -24.89 1.02 -5.49
CA ARG A 299 -25.53 1.99 -4.58
C ARG A 299 -25.47 3.42 -5.13
N LEU A 300 -24.33 3.81 -5.71
CA LEU A 300 -24.20 5.13 -6.33
C LEU A 300 -25.15 5.31 -7.52
N VAL A 301 -25.32 4.28 -8.35
CA VAL A 301 -26.29 4.29 -9.45
C VAL A 301 -27.72 4.39 -8.93
N GLU A 302 -28.08 3.61 -7.92
CA GLU A 302 -29.41 3.66 -7.28
C GLU A 302 -29.74 5.07 -6.76
N VAL A 303 -28.76 5.75 -6.14
CA VAL A 303 -28.92 7.13 -5.66
C VAL A 303 -29.16 8.10 -6.83
N THR A 304 -28.45 7.93 -7.95
CA THR A 304 -28.63 8.79 -9.13
C THR A 304 -29.94 8.54 -9.90
N ASP A 305 -30.61 7.42 -9.69
CA ASP A 305 -31.95 7.17 -10.25
C ASP A 305 -33.09 7.66 -9.35
N SER A 306 -32.79 8.05 -8.10
CA SER A 306 -33.77 8.68 -7.22
C SER A 306 -34.10 10.11 -7.68
N SER A 307 -35.32 10.58 -7.43
CA SER A 307 -35.74 11.96 -7.73
C SER A 307 -35.14 13.02 -6.79
N LEU A 308 -34.03 12.70 -6.11
CA LEU A 308 -33.36 13.58 -5.18
C LEU A 308 -32.38 14.47 -5.96
N GLU A 309 -32.57 15.79 -5.89
CA GLU A 309 -31.62 16.75 -6.46
C GLU A 309 -30.39 16.97 -5.57
N GLU A 310 -30.50 16.63 -4.28
CA GLU A 310 -29.47 16.81 -3.27
C GLU A 310 -29.67 15.83 -2.11
N ALA A 311 -28.59 15.18 -1.66
CA ALA A 311 -28.63 14.32 -0.48
C ALA A 311 -28.43 15.14 0.80
N CYS A 312 -29.31 14.97 1.79
CA CYS A 312 -29.11 15.47 3.15
C CYS A 312 -27.93 14.76 3.84
N GLN A 313 -27.45 15.31 4.96
CA GLN A 313 -26.30 14.82 5.74
C GLN A 313 -26.18 13.30 5.85
N GLU A 314 -27.25 12.62 6.27
CA GLU A 314 -27.26 11.17 6.52
C GLU A 314 -27.05 10.34 5.24
N HIS A 315 -27.53 10.83 4.09
CA HIS A 315 -27.34 10.17 2.79
C HIS A 315 -25.99 10.56 2.15
N ALA A 316 -25.53 11.79 2.38
CA ALA A 316 -24.27 12.31 1.87
C ALA A 316 -23.08 11.48 2.38
N GLU A 317 -23.05 11.13 3.67
CA GLU A 317 -21.97 10.33 4.28
C GLU A 317 -21.80 8.97 3.60
N ARG A 318 -22.91 8.27 3.32
CA ARG A 318 -22.88 6.98 2.62
C ARG A 318 -22.40 7.10 1.17
N ILE A 319 -22.84 8.14 0.46
CA ILE A 319 -22.40 8.41 -0.91
C ILE A 319 -20.90 8.73 -0.93
N GLN A 320 -20.42 9.52 0.03
CA GLN A 320 -19.00 9.85 0.18
C GLN A 320 -18.15 8.63 0.53
N GLU A 321 -18.65 7.70 1.36
CA GLU A 321 -17.99 6.44 1.64
C GLU A 321 -17.89 5.57 0.37
N ASP A 322 -18.97 5.44 -0.39
CA ASP A 322 -18.98 4.71 -1.67
C ASP A 322 -18.05 5.34 -2.71
N MET A 323 -18.02 6.68 -2.83
CA MET A 323 -17.05 7.40 -3.67
C MET A 323 -15.61 7.11 -3.23
N THR A 324 -15.35 7.16 -1.92
CA THR A 324 -14.03 6.92 -1.33
C THR A 324 -13.54 5.51 -1.68
N ILE A 325 -14.38 4.48 -1.49
CA ILE A 325 -14.06 3.09 -1.82
C ILE A 325 -13.61 2.97 -3.28
N LEU A 326 -14.38 3.54 -4.22
CA LEU A 326 -14.08 3.43 -5.65
C LEU A 326 -12.81 4.18 -6.05
N ILE A 327 -12.63 5.39 -5.53
CA ILE A 327 -11.47 6.23 -5.84
C ILE A 327 -10.20 5.63 -5.26
N GLU A 328 -10.22 5.18 -4.00
CA GLU A 328 -9.07 4.54 -3.36
C GLU A 328 -8.68 3.27 -4.12
N MET A 329 -9.65 2.41 -4.45
CA MET A 329 -9.36 1.18 -5.19
C MET A 329 -8.83 1.45 -6.60
N ALA A 330 -9.39 2.45 -7.31
CA ALA A 330 -8.91 2.88 -8.62
C ALA A 330 -7.45 3.34 -8.59
N PHE A 331 -7.10 4.19 -7.64
CA PHE A 331 -5.73 4.68 -7.50
C PHE A 331 -4.77 3.60 -7.02
N GLN A 332 -5.16 2.75 -6.06
CA GLN A 332 -4.34 1.63 -5.60
C GLN A 332 -4.02 0.68 -6.76
N LYS A 333 -5.03 0.22 -7.51
CA LYS A 333 -4.83 -0.65 -8.67
C LYS A 333 -4.01 0.04 -9.77
N ALA A 334 -4.17 1.35 -9.98
CA ALA A 334 -3.33 2.13 -10.89
C ALA A 334 -1.85 2.10 -10.46
N ASN A 335 -1.57 2.39 -9.19
CA ASN A 335 -0.22 2.47 -8.64
C ASN A 335 0.49 1.12 -8.70
N PHE A 336 -0.19 0.03 -8.32
CA PHE A 336 0.37 -1.30 -8.41
C PHE A 336 0.63 -1.71 -9.86
N THR A 337 -0.31 -1.47 -10.78
CA THR A 337 -0.13 -1.80 -12.20
C THR A 337 1.07 -1.05 -12.80
N LYS A 338 1.27 0.22 -12.42
CA LYS A 338 2.45 1.02 -12.81
C LYS A 338 3.74 0.46 -12.24
N SER A 339 3.75 0.06 -10.98
CA SER A 339 4.91 -0.57 -10.34
C SER A 339 5.32 -1.87 -11.04
N THR A 340 4.35 -2.68 -11.50
CA THR A 340 4.62 -3.90 -12.25
C THR A 340 5.11 -3.60 -13.68
N ALA A 341 4.62 -2.51 -14.30
CA ALA A 341 5.04 -2.07 -15.65
C ALA A 341 6.43 -1.41 -15.68
N MET A 342 6.87 -0.75 -14.60
CA MET A 342 8.19 -0.10 -14.52
C MET A 342 9.36 -1.10 -14.56
N ASN A 343 9.11 -2.39 -14.36
CA ASN A 343 10.12 -3.43 -14.59
C ASN A 343 10.35 -3.77 -16.07
N LYS A 344 9.69 -3.09 -17.04
CA LYS A 344 9.81 -3.46 -18.47
C LYS A 344 10.17 -2.39 -19.48
N VAL A 345 10.09 -1.07 -19.25
CA VAL A 345 10.48 -0.09 -20.30
C VAL A 345 10.99 1.24 -19.73
N HIS A 346 12.21 1.65 -20.12
CA HIS A 346 12.69 3.04 -20.01
C HIS A 346 12.12 3.87 -21.18
N GLY A 347 10.88 4.33 -21.04
CA GLY A 347 10.21 5.23 -21.98
C GLY A 347 9.80 6.55 -21.31
N PRO A 348 9.51 7.61 -22.07
CA PRO A 348 9.14 8.90 -21.52
C PRO A 348 7.88 8.78 -20.66
N GLN A 349 7.95 9.31 -19.44
CA GLN A 349 6.93 9.20 -18.40
C GLN A 349 5.57 9.72 -18.91
N SER A 350 4.53 8.88 -18.85
CA SER A 350 3.16 9.37 -18.98
C SER A 350 2.84 10.29 -17.80
N SER A 351 2.09 11.36 -18.03
CA SER A 351 1.59 12.29 -17.00
C SER A 351 0.53 11.61 -16.11
N SER A 352 1.00 10.68 -15.29
CA SER A 352 0.25 9.94 -14.27
C SER A 352 -0.11 10.84 -13.09
N HIS A 353 -1.22 10.57 -12.42
CA HIS A 353 -1.51 11.19 -11.13
C HIS A 353 -0.47 10.77 -10.10
N ARG A 354 -0.18 11.67 -9.15
CA ARG A 354 0.65 11.39 -7.98
C ARG A 354 -0.23 11.06 -6.79
N ASP A 355 0.34 10.45 -5.77
CA ASP A 355 -0.34 10.17 -4.49
C ASP A 355 -0.90 11.44 -3.81
N ALA A 356 -0.24 12.59 -4.01
CA ALA A 356 -0.75 13.90 -3.58
C ALA A 356 -2.07 14.30 -4.26
N ASP A 357 -2.34 13.81 -5.47
CA ASP A 357 -3.55 14.12 -6.23
C ASP A 357 -4.73 13.30 -5.70
N LEU A 358 -4.51 12.01 -5.39
CA LEU A 358 -5.49 11.17 -4.70
C LEU A 358 -5.92 11.80 -3.38
N ARG A 359 -4.95 12.16 -2.52
CA ARG A 359 -5.23 12.80 -1.23
C ARG A 359 -6.10 14.04 -1.39
N ARG A 360 -5.84 14.86 -2.40
CA ARG A 360 -6.61 16.08 -2.64
C ARG A 360 -8.04 15.77 -3.10
N ILE A 361 -8.23 14.78 -3.96
CA ILE A 361 -9.56 14.31 -4.37
C ILE A 361 -10.35 13.82 -3.15
N LEU A 362 -9.76 12.94 -2.33
CA LEU A 362 -10.42 12.40 -1.13
C LEU A 362 -10.70 13.49 -0.08
N ALA A 363 -9.82 14.48 0.05
CA ALA A 363 -10.09 15.63 0.91
C ALA A 363 -11.33 16.40 0.44
N ILE A 364 -11.48 16.62 -0.87
CA ILE A 364 -12.69 17.27 -1.44
C ILE A 364 -13.94 16.44 -1.15
N VAL A 365 -13.87 15.10 -1.26
CA VAL A 365 -14.98 14.20 -0.93
C VAL A 365 -15.42 14.33 0.53
N ARG A 366 -14.47 14.50 1.46
CA ARG A 366 -14.70 14.42 2.91
C ARG A 366 -14.96 15.76 3.60
N ILE A 367 -14.54 16.88 3.00
CA ILE A 367 -14.65 18.21 3.61
C ILE A 367 -16.10 18.72 3.62
N ASP A 368 -16.81 18.51 2.52
CA ASP A 368 -18.19 18.96 2.40
C ASP A 368 -19.11 17.95 3.04
N THR A 369 -20.19 18.39 3.67
CA THR A 369 -21.17 17.48 4.29
C THR A 369 -22.37 17.20 3.39
N THR A 370 -22.34 17.73 2.17
CA THR A 370 -23.37 17.56 1.14
C THR A 370 -22.79 16.92 -0.12
N VAL A 371 -23.65 16.26 -0.89
CA VAL A 371 -23.32 15.74 -2.22
C VAL A 371 -24.41 16.17 -3.20
N LYS A 372 -24.01 16.78 -4.32
CA LYS A 372 -24.94 17.14 -5.40
C LYS A 372 -25.16 15.96 -6.33
N ILE A 373 -26.42 15.65 -6.63
CA ILE A 373 -26.80 14.50 -7.47
C ILE A 373 -27.38 15.02 -8.79
N ASN A 374 -26.87 14.52 -9.91
CA ASN A 374 -27.29 14.84 -11.28
C ASN A 374 -27.31 16.34 -11.64
N ARG A 375 -26.60 17.16 -10.85
CA ARG A 375 -26.54 18.60 -11.02
C ARG A 375 -25.12 19.10 -10.78
N ARG A 376 -24.58 19.80 -11.78
CA ARG A 376 -23.28 20.45 -11.67
C ARG A 376 -23.45 21.93 -11.35
N ILE A 377 -22.71 22.44 -10.38
CA ILE A 377 -22.64 23.88 -10.11
C ILE A 377 -21.73 24.50 -11.19
N GLN A 378 -22.32 25.24 -12.12
CA GLN A 378 -21.53 26.11 -13.00
C GLN A 378 -21.02 27.30 -12.21
N HIS A 379 -19.71 27.51 -12.27
CA HIS A 379 -19.13 28.79 -11.92
C HIS A 379 -18.61 29.47 -13.19
N ARG A 380 -19.17 30.64 -13.50
CA ARG A 380 -18.51 31.59 -14.40
C ARG A 380 -17.17 31.97 -13.77
N SER A 381 -16.11 31.82 -14.54
CA SER A 381 -14.81 32.38 -14.19
C SER A 381 -14.92 33.90 -14.23
N ILE A 382 -15.33 34.51 -13.12
CA ILE A 382 -15.09 35.94 -12.93
C ILE A 382 -13.63 36.04 -12.52
N THR A 383 -12.76 36.26 -13.50
CA THR A 383 -11.39 36.71 -13.27
C THR A 383 -11.39 38.23 -13.31
N SER A 384 -11.28 38.86 -12.15
CA SER A 384 -10.76 40.22 -12.09
C SER A 384 -9.26 40.17 -12.41
N ASN A 385 -8.92 40.67 -13.60
CA ASN A 385 -7.64 41.24 -14.03
C ASN A 385 -6.31 40.44 -13.85
N VAL A 386 -5.69 40.15 -15.00
CA VAL A 386 -4.24 40.34 -15.35
C VAL A 386 -3.23 39.18 -15.15
N THR A 387 -3.56 38.01 -14.60
CA THR A 387 -2.55 36.93 -14.47
C THR A 387 -2.79 35.76 -15.45
N ARG A 388 -1.79 35.41 -16.26
CA ARG A 388 -1.84 34.26 -17.18
C ARG A 388 -1.81 32.95 -16.36
N LEU A 389 -2.70 32.02 -16.72
CA LEU A 389 -2.79 30.71 -16.07
C LEU A 389 -2.15 29.63 -16.95
N VAL A 390 -1.43 28.72 -16.32
CA VAL A 390 -0.88 27.50 -16.94
C VAL A 390 -1.72 26.31 -16.46
N ALA A 391 -2.36 25.62 -17.40
CA ALA A 391 -3.14 24.43 -17.12
C ALA A 391 -2.35 23.17 -17.47
N GLN A 392 -2.35 22.19 -16.57
CA GLN A 392 -1.76 20.87 -16.81
C GLN A 392 -2.80 19.78 -16.52
N THR A 393 -2.96 18.86 -17.46
CA THR A 393 -3.92 17.75 -17.37
C THR A 393 -3.21 16.42 -17.24
N TYR A 394 -3.72 15.59 -16.34
CA TYR A 394 -3.26 14.24 -16.02
C TYR A 394 -4.39 13.27 -16.31
N LYS A 395 -4.07 12.08 -16.82
CA LYS A 395 -5.06 11.04 -17.12
C LYS A 395 -4.54 9.67 -16.71
N ASP A 396 -5.36 8.92 -15.99
CA ASP A 396 -5.16 7.51 -15.71
C ASP A 396 -6.42 6.72 -16.09
N THR A 397 -6.23 5.49 -16.56
CA THR A 397 -7.31 4.58 -16.95
C THR A 397 -7.05 3.22 -16.32
N ILE A 398 -8.04 2.67 -15.59
CA ILE A 398 -7.92 1.45 -14.79
C ILE A 398 -9.17 0.59 -14.97
N SER A 399 -9.02 -0.73 -15.05
CA SER A 399 -10.14 -1.67 -15.07
C SER A 399 -10.48 -2.15 -13.65
N ILE A 400 -11.71 -1.89 -13.20
CA ILE A 400 -12.23 -2.24 -11.86
C ILE A 400 -13.72 -2.54 -11.95
N ALA A 401 -14.21 -3.46 -11.12
CA ALA A 401 -15.63 -3.78 -10.98
C ALA A 401 -16.25 -4.15 -12.33
N ASN A 402 -15.49 -4.88 -13.15
CA ASN A 402 -15.86 -5.22 -14.53
C ASN A 402 -16.32 -4.00 -15.34
N GLY A 403 -15.62 -2.89 -15.18
CA GLY A 403 -15.77 -1.69 -15.98
C GLY A 403 -14.47 -0.90 -16.07
N ARG A 404 -14.52 0.27 -16.69
CA ARG A 404 -13.38 1.15 -16.89
C ARG A 404 -13.52 2.41 -16.04
N PHE A 405 -12.56 2.66 -15.17
CA PHE A 405 -12.38 3.91 -14.44
C PHE A 405 -11.39 4.80 -15.18
N ASP A 406 -11.84 5.99 -15.57
CA ASP A 406 -11.01 7.06 -16.14
C ASP A 406 -10.91 8.20 -15.12
N ILE A 407 -9.71 8.51 -14.67
CA ILE A 407 -9.44 9.66 -13.80
C ILE A 407 -8.79 10.74 -14.65
N ARG A 408 -9.35 11.94 -14.63
CA ARG A 408 -8.80 13.11 -15.31
C ARG A 408 -8.71 14.27 -14.33
N THR A 409 -7.49 14.76 -14.09
CA THR A 409 -7.28 15.94 -13.25
C THR A 409 -6.66 17.06 -14.09
N THR A 410 -7.25 18.25 -14.02
CA THR A 410 -6.68 19.48 -14.53
C THR A 410 -6.30 20.39 -13.36
N LYS A 411 -5.03 20.79 -13.32
CA LYS A 411 -4.50 21.74 -12.35
C LYS A 411 -4.16 23.03 -13.09
N CYS A 412 -4.70 24.14 -12.61
CA CYS A 412 -4.33 25.45 -13.11
C CYS A 412 -3.49 26.17 -12.06
N LYS A 413 -2.37 26.73 -12.50
CA LYS A 413 -1.48 27.56 -11.68
C LYS A 413 -1.25 28.91 -12.32
N THR A 414 -0.84 29.89 -11.51
CA THR A 414 -0.30 31.16 -12.01
C THR A 414 1.12 30.97 -12.55
N GLU A 415 1.65 31.94 -13.30
CA GLU A 415 3.05 31.94 -13.73
C GLU A 415 4.06 31.92 -12.56
N THR A 416 3.65 32.34 -11.37
CA THR A 416 4.45 32.29 -10.13
C THR A 416 4.28 30.96 -9.36
N ASP A 417 3.81 29.91 -10.04
CA ASP A 417 3.58 28.55 -9.53
C ASP A 417 2.58 28.43 -8.36
N GLN A 418 1.69 29.42 -8.19
CA GLN A 418 0.62 29.36 -7.18
C GLN A 418 -0.59 28.61 -7.73
N ASP A 419 -1.18 27.72 -6.92
CA ASP A 419 -2.41 27.02 -7.27
C ASP A 419 -3.56 28.02 -7.50
N ALA A 420 -4.22 27.93 -8.65
CA ALA A 420 -5.40 28.73 -8.99
C ALA A 420 -6.68 27.88 -8.96
N SER A 421 -6.62 26.67 -9.51
CA SER A 421 -7.70 25.70 -9.41
C SER A 421 -7.23 24.25 -9.53
N PHE A 422 -8.03 23.36 -8.98
CA PHE A 422 -7.91 21.93 -9.10
C PHE A 422 -9.27 21.35 -9.46
N ALA A 423 -9.35 20.67 -10.61
CA ALA A 423 -10.56 20.01 -11.08
C ALA A 423 -10.23 18.56 -11.39
N SER A 424 -10.90 17.61 -10.74
CA SER A 424 -10.77 16.18 -11.04
C SER A 424 -12.13 15.59 -11.38
N VAL A 425 -12.16 14.79 -12.43
CA VAL A 425 -13.33 14.02 -12.85
C VAL A 425 -12.94 12.55 -12.85
N VAL A 426 -13.67 11.76 -12.07
CA VAL A 426 -13.54 10.30 -12.02
C VAL A 426 -14.76 9.72 -12.71
N THR A 427 -14.56 8.98 -13.79
CA THR A 427 -15.63 8.40 -14.60
C THR A 427 -15.55 6.89 -14.56
N PHE A 428 -16.63 6.23 -14.13
CA PHE A 428 -16.81 4.80 -14.30
C PHE A 428 -17.67 4.54 -15.54
N THR A 429 -17.22 3.65 -16.42
CA THR A 429 -18.01 3.14 -17.55
C THR A 429 -18.18 1.64 -17.37
N ALA A 430 -19.42 1.18 -17.28
CA ALA A 430 -19.71 -0.24 -17.06
C ALA A 430 -19.49 -1.07 -18.34
N ASP A 431 -19.00 -2.32 -18.19
CA ASP A 431 -18.91 -3.29 -19.30
C ASP A 431 -20.28 -3.96 -19.54
N GLU A 432 -20.56 -4.31 -20.80
CA GLU A 432 -21.82 -4.91 -21.25
C GLU A 432 -22.12 -6.25 -20.55
N SER A 433 -21.10 -6.96 -20.06
CA SER A 433 -21.26 -8.32 -19.53
C SER A 433 -21.96 -8.41 -18.17
N GLN A 434 -21.95 -7.35 -17.36
CA GLN A 434 -22.51 -7.37 -15.99
C GLN A 434 -23.54 -6.27 -15.72
N TYR A 435 -23.52 -5.18 -16.50
CA TYR A 435 -24.41 -4.04 -16.30
C TYR A 435 -25.11 -3.69 -17.62
N LYS A 436 -26.29 -3.07 -17.55
CA LYS A 436 -26.78 -2.28 -18.69
C LYS A 436 -25.76 -1.17 -18.94
N GLN A 437 -25.48 -0.81 -20.18
CA GLN A 437 -24.46 0.20 -20.49
C GLN A 437 -24.80 1.53 -19.80
N PHE A 438 -23.96 1.97 -18.86
CA PHE A 438 -24.08 3.25 -18.15
C PHE A 438 -22.70 3.83 -17.88
N SER A 439 -22.68 5.15 -17.64
CA SER A 439 -21.49 5.84 -17.14
C SER A 439 -21.85 6.67 -15.91
N LEU A 440 -20.94 6.75 -14.96
CA LEU A 440 -21.09 7.50 -13.72
C LEU A 440 -19.90 8.44 -13.60
N SER A 441 -20.13 9.75 -13.53
CA SER A 441 -19.07 10.73 -13.33
C SER A 441 -19.17 11.39 -11.97
N MET A 442 -18.03 11.47 -11.29
CA MET A 442 -17.85 12.15 -10.02
C MET A 442 -16.93 13.35 -10.26
N HIS A 443 -17.36 14.53 -9.84
CA HIS A 443 -16.68 15.80 -10.09
C HIS A 443 -16.22 16.41 -8.77
N PHE A 444 -14.94 16.75 -8.73
CA PHE A 444 -14.26 17.33 -7.58
C PHE A 444 -13.62 18.64 -7.98
N PHE A 445 -13.96 19.72 -7.28
CA PHE A 445 -13.46 21.04 -7.64
C PHE A 445 -13.03 21.84 -6.42
N GLN A 446 -11.86 22.45 -6.53
CA GLN A 446 -11.33 23.38 -5.55
C GLN A 446 -10.73 24.59 -6.28
N ARG A 447 -11.03 25.78 -5.76
CA ARG A 447 -10.48 27.04 -6.26
C ARG A 447 -9.70 27.76 -5.17
N TYR A 448 -8.71 28.52 -5.61
CA TYR A 448 -7.91 29.40 -4.76
C TYR A 448 -8.19 30.83 -5.18
N GLY A 449 -8.56 31.65 -4.20
CA GLY A 449 -8.73 33.08 -4.36
C GLY A 449 -7.99 33.82 -3.26
N ASN A 450 -8.11 35.15 -3.27
CA ASN A 450 -7.50 36.01 -2.25
C ASN A 450 -8.03 35.72 -0.85
N ASP A 451 -9.26 35.18 -0.76
CA ASP A 451 -9.94 34.86 0.50
C ASP A 451 -9.67 33.41 0.98
N GLY A 452 -8.72 32.71 0.36
CA GLY A 452 -8.35 31.33 0.67
C GLY A 452 -8.85 30.31 -0.35
N SER A 453 -8.96 29.04 0.08
CA SER A 453 -9.43 27.95 -0.79
C SER A 453 -10.92 27.71 -0.61
N ASN A 454 -11.67 27.73 -1.71
CA ASN A 454 -13.07 27.34 -1.75
C ASN A 454 -13.20 25.93 -2.36
N VAL A 455 -13.72 24.99 -1.58
CA VAL A 455 -14.00 23.61 -1.99
C VAL A 455 -15.49 23.54 -2.31
N LEU A 456 -15.83 23.11 -3.53
CA LEU A 456 -17.24 22.90 -3.89
C LEU A 456 -17.71 21.52 -3.44
N PRO A 457 -19.01 21.36 -3.14
CA PRO A 457 -19.58 20.06 -2.85
C PRO A 457 -19.25 19.05 -3.96
N PRO A 458 -18.83 17.82 -3.63
CA PRO A 458 -18.67 16.78 -4.62
C PRO A 458 -19.99 16.54 -5.36
N CYS A 459 -19.88 16.26 -6.65
CA CYS A 459 -21.03 16.06 -7.52
C CYS A 459 -20.94 14.67 -8.17
N ILE A 460 -22.07 13.96 -8.23
CA ILE A 460 -22.19 12.69 -8.92
C ILE A 460 -23.30 12.76 -9.96
N ILE A 461 -23.01 12.23 -11.15
CA ILE A 461 -23.91 12.30 -12.30
C ILE A 461 -23.93 10.93 -12.97
N ALA A 462 -25.12 10.36 -13.15
CA ALA A 462 -25.30 9.19 -14.01
C ALA A 462 -25.67 9.60 -15.43
N HIS A 463 -24.91 9.04 -16.36
CA HIS A 463 -25.09 9.14 -17.79
C HIS A 463 -25.80 7.87 -18.26
N ALA A 464 -26.99 8.03 -18.85
CA ALA A 464 -27.55 6.92 -19.61
C ALA A 464 -26.74 6.78 -20.90
N VAL A 465 -26.29 5.56 -21.20
CA VAL A 465 -25.78 5.27 -22.53
C VAL A 465 -26.99 4.96 -23.40
N ILE A 466 -27.28 5.87 -24.33
CA ILE A 466 -28.43 5.81 -25.21
C ILE A 466 -27.99 5.35 -26.61
N PRO A 467 -28.84 4.59 -27.33
CA PRO A 467 -28.56 4.19 -28.70
C PRO A 467 -28.20 5.37 -29.61
N ASP A 468 -27.26 5.18 -30.52
CA ASP A 468 -26.78 6.18 -31.48
C ASP A 468 -27.89 6.73 -32.42
N ASP A 469 -29.02 6.02 -32.53
CA ASP A 469 -30.22 6.36 -33.28
C ASP A 469 -31.37 6.90 -32.40
N SER A 470 -31.12 7.10 -31.10
CA SER A 470 -32.12 7.57 -30.15
C SER A 470 -32.72 8.93 -30.53
N PRO A 471 -34.00 9.19 -30.18
CA PRO A 471 -34.64 10.49 -30.42
C PRO A 471 -33.87 11.67 -29.81
N THR A 472 -33.21 11.44 -28.67
CA THR A 472 -32.37 12.42 -27.99
C THR A 472 -31.16 12.82 -28.82
N ILE A 473 -30.36 11.84 -29.29
CA ILE A 473 -29.21 12.12 -30.15
C ILE A 473 -29.69 12.75 -31.47
N GLN A 474 -30.81 12.30 -32.02
CA GLN A 474 -31.36 12.86 -33.25
C GLN A 474 -31.80 14.33 -33.08
N ALA A 475 -32.44 14.68 -31.97
CA ALA A 475 -32.81 16.05 -31.65
C ALA A 475 -31.57 16.95 -31.52
N VAL A 476 -30.50 16.45 -30.89
CA VAL A 476 -29.21 17.17 -30.76
C VAL A 476 -28.52 17.33 -32.11
N ARG A 477 -28.42 16.26 -32.92
CA ARG A 477 -27.83 16.27 -34.27
C ARG A 477 -28.53 17.25 -35.22
N ASN A 478 -29.84 17.41 -35.07
CA ASN A 478 -30.66 18.27 -35.91
C ASN A 478 -30.83 19.70 -35.35
N GLY A 479 -30.16 20.04 -34.23
CA GLY A 479 -30.32 21.35 -33.58
C GLY A 479 -31.72 21.64 -33.04
N ASN A 480 -32.59 20.64 -32.90
CA ASN A 480 -33.97 20.82 -32.48
C ASN A 480 -34.08 20.97 -30.96
N LEU A 481 -33.72 22.15 -30.47
CA LEU A 481 -33.71 22.47 -29.04
C LEU A 481 -35.09 22.34 -28.38
N THR A 482 -36.17 22.63 -29.11
CA THR A 482 -37.54 22.49 -28.60
C THR A 482 -37.88 21.04 -28.31
N GLU A 483 -37.59 20.14 -29.25
CA GLU A 483 -37.80 18.71 -29.05
C GLU A 483 -36.89 18.15 -27.95
N PHE A 484 -35.63 18.58 -27.90
CA PHE A 484 -34.70 18.18 -26.85
C PHE A 484 -35.21 18.58 -25.45
N LYS A 485 -35.65 19.84 -25.27
CA LYS A 485 -36.27 20.30 -24.02
C LYS A 485 -37.53 19.51 -23.67
N ARG A 486 -38.38 19.20 -24.65
CA ARG A 486 -39.57 18.36 -24.46
C ARG A 486 -39.20 16.95 -24.01
N LEU A 487 -38.11 16.37 -24.52
CA LEU A 487 -37.62 15.06 -24.09
C LEU A 487 -37.09 15.10 -22.66
N LEU A 488 -36.40 16.19 -22.25
CA LEU A 488 -35.96 16.42 -20.87
C LEU A 488 -37.16 16.52 -19.92
N GLU A 489 -38.16 17.36 -20.25
CA GLU A 489 -39.35 17.58 -19.42
C GLU A 489 -40.18 16.31 -19.20
N ASN A 490 -40.22 15.43 -20.21
CA ASN A 490 -40.93 14.15 -20.11
C ASN A 490 -40.07 13.01 -19.53
N GLY A 491 -38.85 13.31 -19.06
CA GLY A 491 -37.92 12.31 -18.51
C GLY A 491 -37.41 11.28 -19.52
N LYS A 492 -37.56 11.55 -20.83
CA LYS A 492 -37.12 10.66 -21.94
C LYS A 492 -35.68 10.92 -22.38
N ALA A 493 -35.09 12.02 -21.91
CA ALA A 493 -33.68 12.36 -22.10
C ALA A 493 -33.12 12.90 -20.80
N ARG A 494 -31.80 12.78 -20.62
CA ARG A 494 -31.05 13.56 -19.64
C ARG A 494 -30.01 14.41 -20.37
N VAL A 495 -29.69 15.57 -19.82
CA VAL A 495 -28.67 16.47 -20.40
C VAL A 495 -27.30 15.76 -20.51
N TRP A 496 -27.08 14.82 -19.61
CA TRP A 496 -25.83 14.07 -19.46
C TRP A 496 -25.80 12.76 -20.27
N ASP A 497 -26.81 12.47 -21.09
CA ASP A 497 -26.81 11.24 -21.88
C ASP A 497 -25.56 11.17 -22.79
N CYS A 498 -25.11 9.96 -23.08
CA CYS A 498 -23.98 9.71 -23.96
C CYS A 498 -24.27 8.54 -24.90
N ASP A 499 -23.55 8.47 -26.00
CA ASP A 499 -23.72 7.38 -26.95
C ASP A 499 -22.97 6.11 -26.54
N SER A 500 -23.06 5.06 -27.38
CA SER A 500 -22.42 3.76 -27.16
C SER A 500 -20.90 3.81 -26.96
N GLU A 501 -20.24 4.90 -27.35
CA GLU A 501 -18.80 5.13 -27.22
C GLU A 501 -18.45 6.10 -26.07
N GLY A 502 -19.45 6.52 -25.28
CA GLY A 502 -19.33 7.46 -24.18
C GLY A 502 -19.14 8.92 -24.61
N ARG A 503 -19.49 9.27 -25.86
CA ARG A 503 -19.46 10.65 -26.36
C ARG A 503 -20.69 11.41 -25.86
N SER A 504 -20.49 12.62 -25.33
CA SER A 504 -21.54 13.43 -24.73
C SER A 504 -22.43 14.10 -25.79
N LEU A 505 -23.64 14.50 -25.41
CA LEU A 505 -24.51 15.32 -26.28
C LEU A 505 -23.82 16.62 -26.75
N LEU A 506 -22.93 17.21 -25.94
CA LEU A 506 -22.18 18.40 -26.31
C LEU A 506 -21.24 18.13 -27.49
N LYS A 507 -20.62 16.95 -27.56
CA LYS A 507 -19.76 16.55 -28.68
C LYS A 507 -20.53 16.46 -29.99
N PHE A 508 -21.75 15.95 -29.95
CA PHE A 508 -22.65 15.94 -31.10
C PHE A 508 -23.02 17.38 -31.50
N ALA A 509 -23.48 18.22 -30.57
CA ALA A 509 -23.84 19.60 -30.86
C ALA A 509 -22.68 20.40 -31.49
N ILE A 510 -21.45 20.20 -31.01
CA ILE A 510 -20.24 20.83 -31.59
C ILE A 510 -19.94 20.28 -32.98
N HIS A 511 -19.96 18.96 -33.16
CA HIS A 511 -19.61 18.33 -34.44
C HIS A 511 -20.56 18.70 -35.57
N TYR A 512 -21.86 18.81 -35.26
CA TYR A 512 -22.90 19.21 -36.21
C TYR A 512 -23.11 20.73 -36.29
N LEU A 513 -22.31 21.53 -35.56
CA LEU A 513 -22.31 22.99 -35.58
C LEU A 513 -23.66 23.61 -35.16
N GLU A 514 -24.22 23.18 -34.03
CA GLU A 514 -25.53 23.61 -33.53
C GLU A 514 -25.39 24.61 -32.34
N PRO A 515 -25.30 25.94 -32.57
CA PRO A 515 -24.82 26.88 -31.54
C PRO A 515 -25.80 27.03 -30.38
N ALA A 516 -27.11 27.11 -30.66
CA ALA A 516 -28.14 27.22 -29.62
C ALA A 516 -28.19 25.96 -28.73
N MET A 517 -27.90 24.79 -29.30
CA MET A 517 -27.80 23.54 -28.55
C MET A 517 -26.52 23.51 -27.71
N VAL A 518 -25.39 23.93 -28.28
CA VAL A 518 -24.11 24.05 -27.55
C VAL A 518 -24.24 25.00 -26.36
N GLU A 519 -24.78 26.20 -26.57
CA GLU A 519 -25.01 27.18 -25.49
C GLU A 519 -25.90 26.61 -24.40
N TYR A 520 -26.99 25.94 -24.78
CA TYR A 520 -27.90 25.32 -23.82
C TYR A 520 -27.21 24.23 -23.01
N LEU A 521 -26.50 23.29 -23.66
CA LEU A 521 -25.81 22.18 -22.99
C LEU A 521 -24.68 22.65 -22.08
N ILE A 522 -23.91 23.67 -22.49
CA ILE A 522 -22.91 24.33 -21.64
C ILE A 522 -23.61 24.98 -20.45
N ALA A 523 -24.72 25.68 -20.67
CA ALA A 523 -25.53 26.29 -19.62
C ALA A 523 -26.24 25.28 -18.70
N GLN A 524 -26.31 24.00 -19.07
CA GLN A 524 -26.71 22.91 -18.17
C GLN A 524 -25.52 22.26 -17.43
N GLY A 525 -24.27 22.60 -17.80
CA GLY A 525 -23.06 22.25 -17.05
C GLY A 525 -22.17 21.19 -17.69
N LEU A 526 -22.39 20.88 -18.98
CA LEU A 526 -21.52 19.95 -19.70
C LEU A 526 -20.10 20.51 -19.83
N ASP A 527 -19.11 19.64 -19.66
CA ASP A 527 -17.70 20.02 -19.70
C ASP A 527 -17.24 20.28 -21.13
N VAL A 528 -16.88 21.52 -21.44
CA VAL A 528 -16.31 21.92 -22.74
C VAL A 528 -14.93 21.34 -23.00
N ASN A 529 -14.22 20.91 -21.95
CA ASN A 529 -12.88 20.34 -22.05
C ASN A 529 -12.89 18.81 -22.05
N SER A 530 -14.05 18.17 -22.27
CA SER A 530 -14.12 16.72 -22.34
C SER A 530 -13.32 16.20 -23.55
N VAL A 531 -12.25 15.44 -23.27
CA VAL A 531 -11.50 14.74 -24.32
C VAL A 531 -12.24 13.45 -24.63
N GLU A 532 -12.99 13.48 -25.73
CA GLU A 532 -13.85 12.39 -26.21
C GLU A 532 -13.39 11.89 -27.59
N LYS A 533 -13.72 10.63 -27.94
CA LYS A 533 -13.42 10.07 -29.26
C LYS A 533 -14.03 10.95 -30.36
N SER A 534 -13.32 11.10 -31.49
CA SER A 534 -13.84 11.87 -32.62
C SER A 534 -15.07 11.19 -33.21
N LEU A 535 -16.08 11.97 -33.58
CA LEU A 535 -17.12 11.53 -34.50
C LEU A 535 -16.45 11.44 -35.88
N GLY A 536 -16.21 10.22 -36.37
CA GLY A 536 -15.57 10.00 -37.67
C GLY A 536 -16.44 10.56 -38.79
N GLY A 537 -15.89 11.44 -39.62
CA GLY A 537 -16.59 12.05 -40.76
C GLY A 537 -16.05 13.43 -41.11
N SER A 538 -15.58 13.60 -42.35
CA SER A 538 -15.06 14.88 -42.86
C SER A 538 -16.16 15.93 -42.96
N ARG A 539 -16.07 16.97 -42.13
CA ARG A 539 -16.23 18.39 -42.52
C ARG A 539 -15.81 19.29 -41.36
N SER A 540 -14.48 19.43 -41.21
CA SER A 540 -13.91 20.51 -40.41
C SER A 540 -14.19 21.83 -41.12
N ARG A 541 -15.04 22.68 -40.53
CA ARG A 541 -14.90 24.13 -40.67
C ARG A 541 -14.57 24.66 -39.27
N MET A 542 -13.31 25.05 -39.11
CA MET A 542 -12.79 25.74 -37.94
C MET A 542 -13.71 26.90 -37.54
N PHE A 543 -14.06 26.96 -36.26
CA PHE A 543 -14.41 28.21 -35.60
C PHE A 543 -13.30 28.52 -34.61
N ASP A 544 -12.54 29.57 -34.91
CA ASP A 544 -11.79 30.33 -33.91
C ASP A 544 -12.82 31.08 -33.05
N ILE A 545 -12.76 30.87 -31.74
CA ILE A 545 -13.51 31.65 -30.76
C ILE A 545 -12.50 32.57 -30.08
N THR A 546 -12.49 33.85 -30.49
CA THR A 546 -11.92 34.98 -29.73
C THR A 546 -12.87 35.44 -28.65
#